data_AF-A0A856M6H2-F1
#
_entry.id   AF-A0A856M6H2-F1
#
_cell.length_a   1.000
_cell.length_b   1.000
_cell.length_c   1.000
_cell.angle_alpha   90.00
_cell.angle_beta   90.00
_cell.angle_gamma   90.00
#
_symmetry.space_group_name_H-M   'P 1'
#
loop_
_entity.id
_entity.type
_entity.pdbx_description
1 polymer ?
#
loop_
_entity_poly.entity_id
_entity_poly.type
_entity_poly.pdbx_seq_one_letter_code
_entity_poly.pdbx_strand_id
1 'polypeptide(L)'
;MKLLPKQSTVLLGLMTCVLAHLPSLASADSTADLLLSLNCQSDYTVNVWRRYASGELLYRATGPLGNLSLGKGTKENTGAAEVYKFRNGNYVYQVLSGRGDHRQQGTLAVFKNGRSFLNQACRPEG
;
A
#
# COMPACT_ATOMS: atom_id res chain seq x y z
N MET A 1 51.67 51.09 33.92
CA MET A 1 51.17 50.75 32.57
C MET A 1 49.84 50.02 32.72
N LYS A 2 48.86 50.35 31.88
CA LYS A 2 47.42 50.06 32.04
C LYS A 2 47.04 48.61 31.71
N LEU A 3 45.86 48.25 32.21
CA LEU A 3 45.31 46.92 32.50
C LEU A 3 44.61 46.17 31.34
N LEU A 4 44.57 44.85 31.53
CA LEU A 4 43.50 43.85 31.26
C LEU A 4 43.24 43.30 29.84
N PRO A 5 43.22 41.96 29.67
CA PRO A 5 42.74 41.27 28.47
C PRO A 5 41.27 40.80 28.63
N LYS A 6 40.50 40.74 27.55
CA LYS A 6 39.31 39.88 27.43
C LYS A 6 38.70 39.99 26.03
N GLN A 7 38.78 38.94 25.23
CA GLN A 7 37.72 38.61 24.26
C GLN A 7 37.62 37.08 24.19
N SER A 8 36.58 36.54 24.84
CA SER A 8 36.16 35.15 24.73
C SER A 8 35.24 35.02 23.52
N THR A 9 35.70 34.41 22.45
CA THR A 9 34.87 34.10 21.28
C THR A 9 34.15 32.77 21.54
N VAL A 10 32.85 32.87 21.80
CA VAL A 10 31.94 31.73 21.97
C VAL A 10 31.68 31.11 20.59
N LEU A 11 32.13 29.88 20.37
CA LEU A 11 31.77 29.10 19.19
C LEU A 11 30.32 28.61 19.32
N LEU A 12 29.46 29.16 18.46
CA LEU A 12 28.08 28.74 18.25
C LEU A 12 28.04 27.25 17.86
N GLY A 13 27.37 26.44 18.68
CA GLY A 13 27.00 25.06 18.32
C GLY A 13 25.97 25.07 17.20
N LEU A 14 26.35 24.57 16.02
CA LEU A 14 25.40 24.20 14.97
C LEU A 14 24.71 22.90 15.38
N MET A 15 23.54 23.01 16.00
CA MET A 15 22.55 21.93 16.01
C MET A 15 21.96 21.83 14.61
N THR A 16 22.55 21.00 13.76
CA THR A 16 21.89 20.58 12.52
C THR A 16 20.76 19.65 12.90
N CYS A 17 19.53 20.16 12.92
CA CYS A 17 18.32 19.34 12.92
C CYS A 17 18.34 18.45 11.68
N VAL A 18 18.84 17.22 11.83
CA VAL A 18 18.58 16.15 10.87
C VAL A 18 17.09 15.86 10.98
N LEU A 19 16.32 16.49 10.10
CA LEU A 19 14.94 16.09 9.82
C LEU A 19 15.04 14.67 9.26
N ALA A 20 14.89 13.69 10.14
CA ALA A 20 14.62 12.33 9.74
C ALA A 20 13.29 12.35 8.97
N HIS A 21 13.38 12.35 7.65
CA HIS A 21 12.26 11.97 6.80
C HIS A 21 12.01 10.48 7.05
N LEU A 22 11.28 10.19 8.14
CA LEU A 22 10.61 8.91 8.31
C LEU A 22 9.68 8.79 7.09
N PRO A 23 9.90 7.84 6.16
CA PRO A 23 8.85 7.51 5.23
C PRO A 23 7.71 7.03 6.11
N SER A 24 6.58 7.73 6.05
CA SER A 24 5.38 7.36 6.77
C SER A 24 5.02 5.93 6.37
N LEU A 25 5.42 4.95 7.20
CA LEU A 25 4.89 3.61 7.16
C LEU A 25 3.38 3.78 7.22
N ALA A 26 2.70 3.28 6.19
CA ALA A 26 1.26 3.35 6.03
C ALA A 26 0.61 3.20 7.40
N SER A 27 -0.18 4.21 7.80
CA SER A 27 -0.96 4.16 9.04
C SER A 27 -1.61 2.78 9.09
N ALA A 28 -1.20 1.98 10.06
CA ALA A 28 -1.92 0.77 10.42
C ALA A 28 -3.34 1.25 10.70
N ASP A 29 -4.25 0.96 9.78
CA ASP A 29 -5.65 1.33 9.91
C ASP A 29 -6.18 0.45 11.04
N SER A 30 -6.22 0.98 12.25
CA SER A 30 -6.63 0.25 13.45
C SER A 30 -8.08 -0.24 13.40
N THR A 31 -8.80 0.05 12.30
CA THR A 31 -10.17 -0.38 12.05
C THR A 31 -10.29 -1.57 11.09
N ALA A 32 -9.18 -2.06 10.52
CA ALA A 32 -9.20 -3.16 9.55
C ALA A 32 -7.95 -4.06 9.59
N ASP A 33 -8.15 -5.35 9.33
CA ASP A 33 -7.08 -6.31 9.07
C ASP A 33 -6.58 -6.22 7.63
N LEU A 34 -5.27 -6.20 7.41
CA LEU A 34 -4.69 -6.43 6.09
C LEU A 34 -4.78 -7.92 5.75
N LEU A 35 -5.52 -8.27 4.70
CA LEU A 35 -5.65 -9.64 4.24
C LEU A 35 -4.60 -10.02 3.19
N LEU A 36 -4.25 -9.05 2.34
CA LEU A 36 -3.38 -9.27 1.19
C LEU A 36 -2.70 -7.96 0.84
N SER A 37 -1.38 -7.97 0.76
CA SER A 37 -0.60 -6.92 0.10
C SER A 37 0.21 -7.51 -1.05
N LEU A 38 0.11 -6.90 -2.22
CA LEU A 38 0.77 -7.31 -3.43
C LEU A 38 1.48 -6.14 -4.11
N ASN A 39 2.73 -6.36 -4.48
CA ASN A 39 3.44 -5.53 -5.43
C ASN A 39 3.32 -6.17 -6.82
N CYS A 40 2.70 -5.43 -7.73
CA CYS A 40 2.44 -5.83 -9.10
C CYS A 40 3.43 -5.18 -10.05
N GLN A 41 3.59 -5.78 -11.22
CA GLN A 41 4.30 -5.17 -12.33
C GLN A 41 3.75 -3.77 -12.65
N SER A 42 4.60 -2.93 -13.26
CA SER A 42 4.28 -1.53 -13.57
C SER A 42 4.00 -0.65 -12.32
N ASP A 43 4.69 -0.94 -11.23
CA ASP A 43 4.71 -0.14 -10.00
C ASP A 43 3.33 0.05 -9.35
N TYR A 44 2.46 -0.95 -9.47
CA TYR A 44 1.19 -0.99 -8.75
C TYR A 44 1.38 -1.72 -7.42
N THR A 45 1.01 -1.08 -6.32
CA THR A 45 0.84 -1.74 -5.01
C THR A 45 -0.64 -1.86 -4.71
N VAL A 46 -1.10 -3.07 -4.37
CA VAL A 46 -2.50 -3.37 -4.11
C VAL A 46 -2.66 -4.05 -2.77
N ASN A 47 -3.56 -3.49 -1.97
CA ASN A 47 -3.91 -3.99 -0.65
C ASN A 47 -5.40 -4.34 -0.58
N VAL A 48 -5.71 -5.48 0.01
CA VAL A 48 -7.06 -5.87 0.40
C VAL A 48 -7.14 -5.93 1.91
N TRP A 49 -8.09 -5.18 2.47
CA TRP A 49 -8.33 -5.09 3.90
C TRP A 49 -9.72 -5.64 4.25
N ARG A 50 -9.90 -6.00 5.52
CA ARG A 50 -11.20 -6.37 6.09
C ARG A 50 -11.49 -5.52 7.31
N ARG A 51 -12.55 -4.72 7.27
CA ARG A 51 -12.99 -3.90 8.40
C ARG A 51 -13.43 -4.80 9.56
N TYR A 52 -12.97 -4.53 10.79
CA TYR A 52 -13.34 -5.33 11.97
C TYR A 52 -14.84 -5.30 12.25
N ALA A 53 -15.44 -4.10 12.24
CA ALA A 53 -16.82 -3.91 12.69
C ALA A 53 -17.86 -4.56 11.76
N SER A 54 -17.64 -4.57 10.45
CA SER A 54 -18.61 -5.03 9.45
C SER A 54 -18.16 -6.26 8.67
N GLY A 55 -16.88 -6.63 8.76
CA GLY A 55 -16.27 -7.62 7.87
C GLY A 55 -16.17 -7.15 6.42
N GLU A 56 -16.48 -5.88 6.12
CA GLU A 56 -16.43 -5.31 4.77
C GLU A 56 -15.01 -5.40 4.20
N LEU A 57 -14.93 -5.83 2.95
CA LEU A 57 -13.68 -5.84 2.20
C LEU A 57 -13.43 -4.47 1.58
N LEU A 58 -12.22 -3.96 1.79
CA LEU A 58 -11.73 -2.72 1.23
C LEU A 58 -10.57 -3.01 0.29
N TYR A 59 -10.48 -2.25 -0.79
CA TYR A 59 -9.40 -2.29 -1.76
C TYR A 59 -8.68 -0.95 -1.75
N ARG A 60 -7.36 -0.97 -1.69
CA ARG A 60 -6.50 0.22 -1.84
C ARG A 60 -5.42 -0.09 -2.84
N ALA A 61 -5.29 0.74 -3.87
CA ALA A 61 -4.21 0.64 -4.83
C ALA A 61 -3.50 1.97 -5.02
N THR A 62 -2.19 1.90 -5.21
CA THR A 62 -1.31 3.00 -5.57
C THR A 62 -0.59 2.61 -6.84
N GLY A 63 -0.41 3.54 -7.78
CA GLY A 63 0.38 3.28 -8.98
C GLY A 63 0.50 4.52 -9.87
N PRO A 64 1.01 4.37 -11.11
CA PRO A 64 1.25 5.49 -12.02
C PRO A 64 0.02 6.32 -12.38
N LEU A 65 -1.17 5.73 -12.27
CA LEU A 65 -2.46 6.40 -12.53
C LEU A 65 -3.07 7.06 -11.29
N GLY A 66 -2.34 7.07 -10.16
CA GLY A 66 -2.79 7.62 -8.89
C GLY A 66 -3.34 6.55 -7.93
N ASN A 67 -4.03 7.03 -6.90
CA ASN A 67 -4.53 6.20 -5.80
C ASN A 67 -6.01 5.88 -6.00
N LEU A 68 -6.40 4.65 -5.67
CA LEU A 68 -7.77 4.18 -5.73
C LEU A 68 -8.15 3.48 -4.42
N SER A 69 -9.27 3.87 -3.83
CA SER A 69 -9.85 3.25 -2.65
C SER A 69 -11.29 2.83 -2.93
N LEU A 70 -11.62 1.56 -2.73
CA LEU A 70 -12.96 1.01 -2.93
C LEU A 70 -13.40 0.21 -1.70
N GLY A 71 -14.70 0.18 -1.45
CA GLY A 71 -15.32 -0.67 -0.43
C GLY A 71 -16.22 -1.74 -1.03
N LYS A 72 -16.99 -2.40 -0.17
CA LYS A 72 -18.02 -3.39 -0.54
C LYS A 72 -17.52 -4.50 -1.46
N GLY A 73 -16.28 -4.94 -1.25
CA GLY A 73 -15.72 -6.07 -1.99
C GLY A 73 -16.39 -7.40 -1.65
N THR A 74 -16.15 -8.39 -2.50
CA THR A 74 -16.55 -9.79 -2.27
C THR A 74 -15.32 -10.69 -2.34
N LYS A 75 -15.37 -11.82 -1.63
CA LYS A 75 -14.33 -12.85 -1.65
C LYS A 75 -14.92 -14.16 -2.13
N GLU A 76 -14.20 -14.82 -3.02
CA GLU A 76 -14.50 -16.15 -3.55
C GLU A 76 -13.26 -17.04 -3.40
N ASN A 77 -13.45 -18.31 -3.06
CA ASN A 77 -12.37 -19.29 -2.98
C ASN A 77 -12.55 -20.33 -4.09
N THR A 78 -11.60 -20.41 -5.01
CA THR A 78 -11.66 -21.31 -6.18
C THR A 78 -10.92 -22.63 -5.94
N GLY A 79 -10.44 -22.89 -4.72
CA GLY A 79 -9.54 -23.98 -4.39
C GLY A 79 -8.07 -23.66 -4.71
N ALA A 80 -7.82 -23.06 -5.88
CA ALA A 80 -6.48 -22.67 -6.33
C ALA A 80 -6.05 -21.27 -5.84
N ALA A 81 -7.00 -20.37 -5.58
CA ALA A 81 -6.75 -18.99 -5.19
C ALA A 81 -7.89 -18.43 -4.34
N GLU A 82 -7.61 -17.39 -3.54
CA GLU A 82 -8.66 -16.48 -3.11
C GLU A 82 -8.79 -15.34 -4.13
N VAL A 83 -10.02 -15.04 -4.53
CA VAL A 83 -10.34 -14.01 -5.50
C VAL A 83 -11.14 -12.92 -4.81
N TYR A 84 -10.59 -11.72 -4.77
CA TYR A 84 -11.23 -10.53 -4.21
C TYR A 84 -11.73 -9.65 -5.36
N LYS A 85 -13.03 -9.32 -5.36
CA LYS A 85 -13.68 -8.55 -6.43
C LYS A 85 -14.27 -7.25 -5.91
N PHE A 86 -13.96 -6.15 -6.57
CA PHE A 86 -14.45 -4.80 -6.26
C PHE A 86 -15.01 -4.14 -7.52
N ARG A 87 -16.01 -3.27 -7.37
CA ARG A 87 -16.66 -2.58 -8.49
C ARG A 87 -16.58 -1.08 -8.33
N ASN A 88 -16.33 -0.39 -9.44
CA ASN A 88 -16.45 1.07 -9.54
C ASN A 88 -17.06 1.43 -10.90
N GLY A 89 -18.35 1.76 -10.91
CA GLY A 89 -19.09 1.97 -12.16
C GLY A 89 -19.00 0.75 -13.08
N ASN A 90 -18.46 0.95 -14.28
CA ASN A 90 -18.26 -0.11 -15.27
C ASN A 90 -16.92 -0.86 -15.16
N TYR A 91 -16.13 -0.55 -14.14
CA TYR A 91 -14.87 -1.24 -13.85
C TYR A 91 -15.08 -2.33 -12.79
N VAL A 92 -14.42 -3.47 -13.00
CA VAL A 92 -14.30 -4.56 -12.05
C VAL A 92 -12.83 -4.82 -11.78
N TYR A 93 -12.43 -4.72 -10.52
CA TYR A 93 -11.07 -4.98 -10.06
C TYR A 93 -11.07 -6.35 -9.39
N GLN A 94 -10.21 -7.25 -9.86
CA GLN A 94 -10.03 -8.58 -9.30
C GLN A 94 -8.59 -8.74 -8.84
N VAL A 95 -8.43 -9.14 -7.58
CA VAL A 95 -7.13 -9.45 -6.98
C VAL A 95 -7.13 -10.92 -6.62
N LEU A 96 -6.18 -11.66 -7.19
CA LEU A 96 -6.02 -13.09 -6.95
C LEU A 96 -4.80 -13.29 -6.05
N SER A 97 -4.98 -13.96 -4.90
CA SER A 97 -3.88 -14.49 -4.11
C SER A 97 -3.61 -15.94 -4.53
N GLY A 98 -2.37 -16.27 -4.86
CA GLY A 98 -2.02 -17.66 -5.12
C GLY A 98 -2.07 -18.50 -3.84
N ARG A 99 -2.32 -19.80 -3.98
CA ARG A 99 -2.36 -20.79 -2.89
C ARG A 99 -1.42 -21.96 -3.16
N GLY A 100 -1.08 -22.73 -2.12
CA GLY A 100 -0.13 -23.84 -2.20
C GLY A 100 1.25 -23.38 -2.66
N ASP A 101 1.79 -24.05 -3.68
CA ASP A 101 3.09 -23.71 -4.28
C ASP A 101 3.09 -22.35 -5.00
N HIS A 102 1.90 -21.79 -5.27
CA HIS A 102 1.73 -20.47 -5.88
C HIS A 102 1.53 -19.34 -4.87
N ARG A 103 1.71 -19.57 -3.55
CA ARG A 103 1.53 -18.51 -2.53
C ARG A 103 2.35 -17.24 -2.75
N GLN A 104 3.45 -17.33 -3.50
CA GLN A 104 4.29 -16.18 -3.86
C GLN A 104 3.88 -15.49 -5.18
N GLN A 105 2.75 -15.89 -5.76
CA GLN A 105 2.25 -15.38 -7.02
C GLN A 105 0.86 -14.80 -6.79
N GLY A 106 0.61 -13.63 -7.36
CA GLY A 106 -0.70 -12.98 -7.36
C GLY A 106 -0.99 -12.37 -8.72
N THR A 107 -2.21 -11.89 -8.90
CA THR A 107 -2.59 -11.21 -10.13
C THR A 107 -3.57 -10.08 -9.83
N LEU A 108 -3.32 -8.92 -10.44
CA LEU A 108 -4.26 -7.81 -10.51
C LEU A 108 -4.86 -7.79 -11.91
N ALA A 109 -6.16 -8.06 -12.01
CA ALA A 109 -6.91 -7.92 -13.24
C ALA A 109 -7.97 -6.82 -13.11
N VAL A 110 -8.04 -5.94 -14.09
CA VAL A 110 -9.08 -4.90 -14.18
C VAL A 110 -9.83 -5.09 -15.48
N PHE A 111 -11.16 -5.11 -15.38
CA PHE A 111 -12.06 -5.24 -16.51
C PHE A 111 -12.88 -3.95 -16.65
N LYS A 112 -13.10 -3.48 -17.88
CA LYS A 112 -13.99 -2.37 -18.20
C LYS A 112 -15.07 -2.85 -19.15
N ASN A 113 -16.33 -2.72 -18.80
CA ASN A 113 -17.45 -3.25 -19.59
C ASN A 113 -17.27 -4.75 -19.94
N GLY A 114 -16.74 -5.54 -19.00
CA GLY A 114 -16.46 -6.97 -19.19
C GLY A 114 -15.22 -7.31 -20.03
N ARG A 115 -14.51 -6.32 -20.58
CA ARG A 115 -13.27 -6.53 -21.35
C ARG A 115 -12.05 -6.32 -20.47
N SER A 116 -11.03 -7.17 -20.63
CA SER A 116 -9.75 -7.00 -19.93
C SER A 116 -9.13 -5.65 -20.30
N PHE A 117 -8.87 -4.83 -19.28
CA PHE A 117 -8.26 -3.51 -19.40
C PHE A 117 -6.82 -3.51 -18.87
N LEU A 118 -6.59 -4.24 -17.76
CA LEU A 118 -5.27 -4.41 -17.15
C LEU A 118 -5.14 -5.85 -16.65
N ASN A 119 -3.97 -6.45 -16.81
CA ASN A 119 -3.64 -7.73 -16.20
C ASN A 119 -2.16 -7.71 -15.83
N GLN A 120 -1.86 -7.71 -14.53
CA GLN A 120 -0.50 -7.60 -14.00
C GLN A 120 -0.20 -8.79 -13.09
N ALA A 121 0.95 -9.40 -13.30
CA ALA A 121 1.49 -10.36 -12.34
C ALA A 121 1.97 -9.61 -11.09
N CYS A 122 1.72 -10.20 -9.93
CA CYS A 122 2.08 -9.63 -8.65
C CYS A 122 2.82 -10.62 -7.77
N ARG A 123 3.51 -10.10 -6.77
CA ARG A 123 4.17 -10.85 -5.70
C ARG A 123 3.73 -10.29 -4.36
N PRO A 124 3.66 -11.11 -3.30
CA PRO A 124 3.47 -10.60 -1.95
C PRO A 124 4.45 -9.49 -1.64
N GLU A 125 3.95 -8.43 -1.03
CA GLU A 125 4.81 -7.47 -0.35
C GLU A 125 5.45 -8.18 0.85
N GLY A 126 6.79 -8.11 0.94
CA GLY A 126 7.60 -8.87 1.90
C GLY A 126 7.69 -8.21 3.27
#